data_AF-A0A353B0G0-F1
#
_entry.id   AF-A0A353B0G0-F1
#
_cell.length_a   1.000
_cell.length_b   1.000
_cell.length_c   1.000
_cell.angle_alpha   90.00
_cell.angle_beta   90.00
_cell.angle_gamma   90.00
#
_symmetry.space_group_name_H-M   'P 1'
#
loop_
_entity.id
_entity.type
_entity.pdbx_description
1 polymer ?
#
loop_
_entity_poly.entity_id
_entity_poly.type
_entity_poly.pdbx_seq_one_letter_code
_entity_poly.pdbx_strand_id
1 'polypeptide(L)'
;MQKLMDRIHVPGLFALILLGCVFGCSDSGAVTTAIRQTVPANDPNANKATEKSETLAPNPEPPPAANSNDQIAQIQLLEERLQSIPEARESAVAELLELAKASDARIRIAASKALASVGESSPESLESLLEGLRRPIGGGFFAVALNKLGEPAIPALLKELESEVASTRKNAAFCLGMTWSVAQAEQKIAALERVVELDSEPFVRHQAAVATAILASHEDVAPKLKELVVPTLTKQLRDAAATVEHRRHIVSTVGNMGHKAHPLIPTVIALLQDNDAKTRANAAVALGMIASPYPVKRGKVIRDSDPSEYRAGSESTSMAVKALISALSDANSEVRAQAAMGLGYIGKAAADAEAALTLQLKEDEAEPRLRAAESLVRIVADPSAAVPILQAAAAVNSSKTLERMWKTRAQGLLEEIESTESASSQSE
;
A
#
# COMPACT_ATOMS: atom_id res chain seq x y z
N MET A 1 12.47 17.87 -20.23
CA MET A 1 12.50 17.93 -18.76
C MET A 1 11.11 18.08 -18.13
N GLN A 2 10.22 18.94 -18.65
CA GLN A 2 8.83 19.05 -18.16
C GLN A 2 8.05 17.70 -18.13
N LYS A 3 8.17 16.88 -19.18
CA LYS A 3 7.54 15.54 -19.26
C LYS A 3 8.07 14.49 -18.27
N LEU A 4 9.18 14.76 -17.57
CA LEU A 4 9.73 13.89 -16.53
C LEU A 4 9.17 14.24 -15.14
N MET A 5 8.76 15.49 -14.93
CA MET A 5 8.17 15.96 -13.67
C MET A 5 6.70 15.56 -13.51
N ASP A 6 5.95 15.39 -14.60
CA ASP A 6 4.54 14.97 -14.55
C ASP A 6 4.34 13.47 -14.18
N ARG A 7 5.41 12.66 -14.15
CA ARG A 7 5.34 11.22 -13.81
C ARG A 7 5.36 10.92 -12.30
N ILE A 8 5.55 11.92 -11.44
CA ILE A 8 5.61 11.76 -9.97
C ILE A 8 4.42 12.49 -9.31
N HIS A 9 3.21 12.24 -9.80
CA HIS A 9 2.01 12.50 -9.00
C HIS A 9 1.68 11.21 -8.23
N VAL A 10 2.11 11.17 -6.97
CA VAL A 10 1.63 10.19 -5.98
C VAL A 10 0.30 10.75 -5.46
N PRO A 11 -0.89 10.25 -5.85
CA PRO A 11 -2.11 10.71 -5.22
C PRO A 11 -2.08 10.34 -3.74
N GLY A 12 -2.22 11.35 -2.88
CA GLY A 12 -2.10 11.30 -1.42
C GLY A 12 -3.05 10.33 -0.70
N LEU A 13 -3.93 9.64 -1.42
CA LEU A 13 -4.82 8.60 -0.89
C LEU A 13 -4.07 7.31 -0.52
N PHE A 14 -2.95 7.00 -1.19
CA PHE A 14 -2.17 5.78 -0.89
C PHE A 14 -1.30 5.90 0.36
N ALA A 15 -0.84 7.12 0.69
CA ALA A 15 -0.18 7.38 1.96
C ALA A 15 -1.14 7.14 3.13
N LEU A 16 -2.43 7.44 2.98
CA LEU A 16 -3.45 7.22 4.01
C LEU A 16 -3.80 5.74 4.22
N ILE A 17 -3.74 4.90 3.18
CA ILE A 17 -3.93 3.44 3.34
C ILE A 17 -2.71 2.79 4.01
N LEU A 18 -1.49 3.26 3.69
CA LEU A 18 -0.26 2.85 4.39
C LEU A 18 -0.18 3.39 5.83
N LEU A 19 -0.80 4.55 6.11
CA LEU A 19 -0.90 5.14 7.45
C LEU A 19 -2.00 4.51 8.32
N GLY A 20 -3.08 4.01 7.72
CA GLY A 20 -4.19 3.37 8.46
C GLY A 20 -3.77 2.11 9.22
N CYS A 21 -2.78 1.38 8.71
CA CYS A 21 -2.29 0.15 9.34
C CYS A 21 -1.22 0.38 10.43
N VAL A 22 -0.74 1.61 10.64
CA VAL A 22 0.18 1.91 11.76
C VAL A 22 -0.56 1.93 13.11
N PHE A 23 -1.89 2.06 13.10
CA PHE A 23 -2.68 2.35 14.31
C PHE A 23 -3.55 1.22 14.86
N GLY A 24 -3.69 0.06 14.20
CA GLY A 24 -4.52 -1.02 14.74
C GLY A 24 -5.98 -0.62 15.04
N CYS A 25 -6.48 0.49 14.49
CA CYS A 25 -7.86 0.90 14.63
C CYS A 25 -8.69 0.25 13.54
N SER A 26 -9.33 -0.86 13.88
CA SER A 26 -10.54 -1.31 13.19
C SER A 26 -11.67 -0.33 13.48
N ASP A 27 -11.67 0.83 12.82
CA ASP A 27 -12.89 1.60 12.52
C ASP A 27 -12.57 2.82 11.65
N SER A 28 -12.69 2.65 10.34
CA SER A 28 -12.63 3.74 9.37
C SER A 28 -13.86 4.69 9.43
N GLY A 29 -14.81 4.43 10.34
CA GLY A 29 -16.05 5.20 10.52
C GLY A 29 -16.06 6.18 11.71
N ALA A 30 -15.17 6.02 12.69
CA ALA A 30 -15.23 6.83 13.93
C ALA A 30 -14.55 8.21 13.79
N VAL A 31 -13.54 8.35 12.93
CA VAL A 31 -12.82 9.63 12.74
C VAL A 31 -13.59 10.59 11.83
N THR A 32 -14.40 10.09 10.90
CA THR A 32 -15.26 10.92 10.05
C THR A 32 -16.58 11.32 10.72
N THR A 33 -17.02 10.57 11.75
CA THR A 33 -18.29 10.83 12.44
C THR A 33 -18.14 11.74 13.67
N ALA A 34 -16.96 11.81 14.30
CA ALA A 34 -16.68 12.73 15.42
C ALA A 34 -16.58 14.22 15.02
N ILE A 35 -16.66 14.56 13.72
CA ILE A 35 -16.67 15.94 13.21
C ILE A 35 -18.10 16.45 12.95
N ARG A 36 -19.15 15.63 13.13
CA ARG A 36 -20.54 16.04 12.81
C ARG A 36 -21.58 16.00 13.93
N GLN A 37 -21.22 15.67 15.17
CA GLN A 37 -22.20 15.65 16.28
C GLN A 37 -21.62 16.14 17.61
N THR A 38 -21.32 17.44 17.74
CA THR A 38 -21.40 18.17 19.02
C THR A 38 -21.67 19.65 18.76
N VAL A 39 -22.88 19.97 18.34
CA VAL A 39 -23.51 21.26 18.69
C VAL A 39 -24.83 20.88 19.36
N PRO A 40 -24.91 20.86 20.71
CA PRO A 40 -26.20 20.91 21.34
C PRO A 40 -26.78 22.31 21.14
N ALA A 41 -28.07 22.33 20.84
CA ALA A 41 -28.87 23.53 20.72
C ALA A 41 -28.71 24.43 21.96
N ASN A 42 -28.64 25.72 21.69
CA ASN A 42 -28.66 26.81 22.66
C ASN A 42 -29.98 26.73 23.45
N ASP A 43 -29.95 26.24 24.69
CA ASP A 43 -31.04 26.38 25.66
C ASP A 43 -30.72 27.59 26.56
N PRO A 44 -31.46 28.71 26.49
CA PRO A 44 -31.10 29.94 27.20
C PRO A 44 -31.40 29.94 28.71
N ASN A 45 -31.77 28.82 29.34
CA ASN A 45 -32.39 28.88 30.67
C ASN A 45 -31.96 27.83 31.72
N ALA A 46 -30.68 27.43 31.73
CA ALA A 46 -30.16 26.53 32.77
C ALA A 46 -29.10 27.19 33.67
N ASN A 47 -29.57 27.72 34.82
CA ASN A 47 -28.88 27.89 36.13
C ASN A 47 -27.70 28.88 36.19
N LYS A 48 -27.69 30.03 36.89
CA LYS A 48 -28.22 30.45 38.21
C LYS A 48 -28.06 29.42 39.35
N ALA A 49 -27.29 29.84 40.36
CA ALA A 49 -26.84 29.15 41.58
C ALA A 49 -25.66 28.21 41.30
N THR A 50 -24.46 28.37 41.87
CA THR A 50 -24.13 28.55 43.30
C THR A 50 -22.72 29.12 43.50
N GLU A 51 -22.58 30.03 44.46
CA GLU A 51 -21.33 30.58 45.03
C GLU A 51 -20.67 29.59 46.03
N LYS A 52 -19.32 29.57 46.10
CA LYS A 52 -18.47 29.92 47.30
C LYS A 52 -17.14 29.15 47.38
N SER A 53 -16.08 29.94 47.65
CA SER A 53 -14.77 29.65 48.29
C SER A 53 -13.85 28.63 47.59
N GLU A 54 -12.52 28.75 47.53
CA GLU A 54 -11.56 29.53 48.31
C GLU A 54 -10.23 29.54 47.52
N THR A 55 -9.44 30.58 47.76
CA THR A 55 -8.23 30.98 47.02
C THR A 55 -7.03 30.03 47.14
N LEU A 56 -6.52 29.53 46.02
CA LEU A 56 -5.08 29.32 45.81
C LEU A 56 -4.64 30.21 44.64
N ALA A 57 -3.62 31.04 44.84
CA ALA A 57 -3.07 31.86 43.76
C ALA A 57 -2.63 30.94 42.60
N PRO A 58 -3.10 31.16 41.35
CA PRO A 58 -2.61 30.38 40.23
C PRO A 58 -1.15 30.76 39.98
N ASN A 59 -0.29 29.74 39.84
CA ASN A 59 1.03 29.89 39.22
C ASN A 59 0.89 30.71 37.93
N PRO A 60 1.83 31.60 37.61
CA PRO A 60 1.75 32.36 36.37
C PRO A 60 1.65 31.38 35.20
N GLU A 61 0.53 31.45 34.47
CA GLU A 61 0.32 30.67 33.26
C GLU A 61 1.50 30.92 32.30
N PRO A 62 2.08 29.86 31.70
CA PRO A 62 3.02 30.06 30.60
C PRO A 62 2.30 30.81 29.47
N PRO A 63 3.00 31.71 28.74
CA PRO A 63 2.37 32.57 27.75
C PRO A 63 1.62 31.76 26.69
N PRO A 64 0.49 32.28 26.16
CA PRO A 64 -0.41 31.51 25.30
C PRO A 64 0.32 31.09 24.02
N ALA A 65 0.35 29.79 23.77
CA ALA A 65 0.86 29.23 22.52
C ALA A 65 0.07 29.83 21.35
N ALA A 66 0.77 30.36 20.34
CA ALA A 66 0.16 30.73 19.06
C ALA A 66 -0.72 29.58 18.58
N ASN A 67 -1.94 29.88 18.12
CA ASN A 67 -2.91 28.84 17.83
C ASN A 67 -2.35 27.89 16.76
N SER A 68 -2.60 26.58 16.88
CA SER A 68 -2.00 25.58 15.98
C SER A 68 -2.35 25.80 14.49
N ASN A 69 -3.45 26.48 14.18
CA ASN A 69 -3.84 26.84 12.82
C ASN A 69 -3.01 28.02 12.29
N ASP A 70 -2.63 28.98 13.15
CA ASP A 70 -1.74 30.10 12.78
C ASP A 70 -0.35 29.58 12.43
N GLN A 71 0.14 28.59 13.18
CA GLN A 71 1.42 27.94 12.88
C GLN A 71 1.37 27.11 11.58
N ILE A 72 0.24 26.48 11.26
CA ILE A 72 0.08 25.80 9.96
C ILE A 72 0.03 26.81 8.81
N ALA A 73 -0.66 27.94 8.98
CA ALA A 73 -0.67 29.01 7.99
C ALA A 73 0.74 29.64 7.82
N GLN A 74 1.49 29.77 8.91
CA GLN A 74 2.89 30.20 8.88
C GLN A 74 3.76 29.22 8.09
N ILE A 75 3.57 27.90 8.25
CA ILE A 75 4.30 26.89 7.47
C ILE A 75 4.03 27.05 5.96
N GLN A 76 2.80 27.33 5.55
CA GLN A 76 2.49 27.58 4.14
C GLN A 76 3.21 28.83 3.60
N LEU A 77 3.25 29.89 4.39
CA LEU A 77 4.00 31.09 4.03
C LEU A 77 5.53 30.83 3.97
N LEU A 78 6.04 29.97 4.86
CA LEU A 78 7.43 29.55 4.83
C LEU A 78 7.73 28.68 3.61
N GLU A 79 6.82 27.82 3.16
CA GLU A 79 6.93 27.07 1.90
C GLU A 79 7.06 27.99 0.69
N GLU A 80 6.32 29.11 0.65
CA GLU A 80 6.48 30.11 -0.41
C GLU A 80 7.85 30.80 -0.36
N ARG A 81 8.32 31.15 0.86
CA ARG A 81 9.64 31.77 1.07
C ARG A 81 10.79 30.83 0.70
N LEU A 82 10.60 29.52 0.81
CA LEU A 82 11.57 28.52 0.36
C LEU A 82 11.81 28.54 -1.16
N GLN A 83 10.89 29.09 -1.95
CA GLN A 83 11.04 29.26 -3.41
C GLN A 83 11.71 30.59 -3.79
N SER A 84 12.11 31.40 -2.80
CA SER A 84 12.64 32.75 -3.00
C SER A 84 14.17 32.83 -2.88
N ILE A 85 14.74 34.03 -2.70
CA ILE A 85 16.18 34.29 -2.67
C ILE A 85 16.92 33.49 -1.56
N PRO A 86 18.21 33.17 -1.75
CA PRO A 86 18.97 32.28 -0.85
C PRO A 86 18.92 32.63 0.64
N GLU A 87 19.01 33.92 1.01
CA GLU A 87 18.97 34.30 2.44
C GLU A 87 17.57 34.09 3.06
N ALA A 88 16.50 34.31 2.29
CA ALA A 88 15.13 34.09 2.74
C ALA A 88 14.81 32.59 2.87
N ARG A 89 15.45 31.76 2.03
CA ARG A 89 15.39 30.31 2.11
C ARG A 89 16.08 29.77 3.37
N GLU A 90 17.30 30.24 3.68
CA GLU A 90 18.04 29.80 4.87
C GLU A 90 17.28 30.15 6.17
N SER A 91 16.72 31.36 6.24
CA SER A 91 15.85 31.76 7.34
C SER A 91 14.58 30.91 7.45
N ALA A 92 13.94 30.56 6.33
CA ALA A 92 12.75 29.74 6.32
C ALA A 92 13.05 28.29 6.74
N VAL A 93 14.19 27.73 6.33
CA VAL A 93 14.66 26.40 6.77
C VAL A 93 14.86 26.40 8.29
N ALA A 94 15.55 27.38 8.86
CA ALA A 94 15.77 27.47 10.31
C ALA A 94 14.45 27.50 11.11
N GLU A 95 13.47 28.27 10.63
CA GLU A 95 12.16 28.38 11.28
C GLU A 95 11.33 27.10 11.16
N LEU A 96 11.40 26.42 10.00
CA LEU A 96 10.76 25.12 9.81
C LEU A 96 11.42 24.00 10.64
N LEU A 97 12.73 24.06 10.90
CA LEU A 97 13.42 23.11 11.79
C LEU A 97 12.89 23.22 13.23
N GLU A 98 12.58 24.42 13.70
CA GLU A 98 11.97 24.61 15.03
C GLU A 98 10.51 24.15 15.05
N LEU A 99 9.73 24.43 13.99
CA LEU A 99 8.35 23.94 13.88
C LEU A 99 8.27 22.41 13.74
N ALA A 100 9.30 21.77 13.15
CA ALA A 100 9.42 20.31 13.11
C ALA A 100 9.61 19.67 14.49
N LYS A 101 10.01 20.45 15.51
CA LYS A 101 10.14 20.01 16.91
C LYS A 101 8.90 20.31 17.76
N ALA A 102 7.86 20.96 17.20
CA ALA A 102 6.65 21.35 17.92
C ALA A 102 5.95 20.17 18.62
N SER A 103 5.21 20.40 19.70
CA SER A 103 4.47 19.34 20.42
C SER A 103 3.26 18.81 19.64
N ASP A 104 2.63 19.63 18.79
CA ASP A 104 1.52 19.21 17.92
C ASP A 104 2.04 18.40 16.73
N ALA A 105 1.52 17.19 16.56
CA ALA A 105 1.88 16.31 15.47
C ALA A 105 1.59 16.90 14.08
N ARG A 106 0.51 17.68 13.93
CA ARG A 106 0.13 18.28 12.63
C ARG A 106 1.16 19.31 12.18
N ILE A 107 1.62 20.14 13.12
CA ILE A 107 2.62 21.19 12.88
C ILE A 107 3.94 20.56 12.51
N ARG A 108 4.39 19.53 13.26
CA ARG A 108 5.61 18.79 12.91
C ARG A 108 5.55 18.20 11.52
N ILE A 109 4.46 17.50 11.18
CA ILE A 109 4.30 16.84 9.88
C ILE A 109 4.30 17.86 8.74
N ALA A 110 3.60 18.97 8.90
CA ALA A 110 3.56 20.04 7.92
C ALA A 110 4.97 20.64 7.71
N ALA A 111 5.67 20.95 8.81
CA ALA A 111 7.02 21.51 8.75
C ALA A 111 8.03 20.55 8.11
N SER A 112 7.98 19.25 8.44
CA SER A 112 8.87 18.25 7.83
C SER A 112 8.58 18.00 6.36
N LYS A 113 7.31 18.09 5.93
CA LYS A 113 6.95 18.04 4.50
C LYS A 113 7.46 19.27 3.75
N ALA A 114 7.36 20.45 4.37
CA ALA A 114 7.87 21.70 3.83
C ALA A 114 9.39 21.59 3.63
N LEU A 115 10.15 21.22 4.67
CA LEU A 115 11.61 20.99 4.62
C LEU A 115 12.01 20.01 3.50
N ALA A 116 11.25 18.93 3.34
CA ALA A 116 11.52 17.93 2.32
C ALA A 116 11.20 18.39 0.89
N SER A 117 10.33 19.38 0.70
CA SER A 117 10.01 19.92 -0.63
C SER A 117 11.15 20.72 -1.23
N VAL A 118 12.03 21.22 -0.38
CA VAL A 118 13.20 22.04 -0.72
C VAL A 118 14.33 21.20 -1.32
N GLY A 119 14.31 19.87 -1.09
CA GLY A 119 15.34 18.94 -1.58
C GLY A 119 16.75 19.24 -1.05
N GLU A 120 16.86 20.12 -0.07
CA GLU A 120 18.15 20.54 0.47
C GLU A 120 18.67 19.44 1.39
N SER A 121 19.75 18.81 0.93
CA SER A 121 20.48 17.80 1.68
C SER A 121 21.36 18.45 2.77
N SER A 122 20.84 19.45 3.50
CA SER A 122 21.61 20.04 4.59
C SER A 122 21.68 19.03 5.75
N PRO A 123 22.87 18.85 6.38
CA PRO A 123 23.03 17.97 7.53
C PRO A 123 22.03 18.27 8.66
N GLU A 124 21.68 19.54 8.86
CA GLU A 124 20.74 20.01 9.87
C GLU A 124 19.30 19.58 9.57
N SER A 125 18.91 19.61 8.29
CA SER A 125 17.60 19.13 7.85
C SER A 125 17.47 17.62 8.00
N LEU A 126 18.52 16.88 7.67
CA LEU A 126 18.55 15.43 7.86
C LEU A 126 18.42 15.07 9.35
N GLU A 127 19.19 15.72 10.24
CA GLU A 127 19.15 15.40 11.68
C GLU A 127 17.78 15.72 12.30
N SER A 128 17.13 16.83 11.93
CA SER A 128 15.78 17.15 12.41
C SER A 128 14.75 16.10 11.99
N LEU A 129 14.84 15.60 10.76
CA LEU A 129 13.98 14.52 10.28
C LEU A 129 14.25 13.19 11.00
N LEU A 130 15.51 12.90 11.32
CA LEU A 130 15.89 11.71 12.11
C LEU A 130 15.40 11.82 13.56
N GLU A 131 15.46 13.00 14.18
CA GLU A 131 14.87 13.23 15.50
C GLU A 131 13.37 12.93 15.48
N GLY A 132 12.67 13.38 14.43
CA GLY A 132 11.26 13.05 14.20
C GLY A 132 11.00 11.55 14.02
N LEU A 133 11.86 10.87 13.27
CA LEU A 133 11.80 9.42 13.04
C LEU A 133 11.91 8.60 14.34
N ARG A 134 12.78 9.04 15.26
CA ARG A 134 13.04 8.40 16.56
C ARG A 134 11.86 8.54 17.53
N ARG A 135 10.88 9.40 17.24
CA ARG A 135 9.71 9.58 18.11
C ARG A 135 8.74 8.39 18.01
N PRO A 136 8.21 7.89 19.14
CA PRO A 136 7.32 6.72 19.16
C PRO A 136 6.03 6.93 18.34
N ILE A 137 5.49 8.15 18.36
CA ILE A 137 4.25 8.52 17.68
C ILE A 137 4.56 9.42 16.49
N GLY A 138 4.16 8.96 15.31
CA GLY A 138 4.24 9.75 14.08
C GLY A 138 5.60 9.70 13.36
N GLY A 139 6.55 8.87 13.80
CA GLY A 139 7.83 8.70 13.09
C GLY A 139 7.68 8.27 11.63
N GLY A 140 6.62 7.51 11.30
CA GLY A 140 6.29 7.14 9.91
C GLY A 140 5.93 8.33 9.00
N PHE A 141 5.50 9.48 9.53
CA PHE A 141 5.22 10.66 8.70
C PHE A 141 6.50 11.31 8.17
N PHE A 142 7.61 11.16 8.90
CA PHE A 142 8.94 11.62 8.47
C PHE A 142 9.50 10.74 7.35
N ALA A 143 8.93 9.55 7.11
CA ALA A 143 9.34 8.69 6.01
C ALA A 143 9.10 9.32 4.64
N VAL A 144 8.02 10.11 4.47
CA VAL A 144 7.77 10.84 3.21
C VAL A 144 8.85 11.90 2.98
N ALA A 145 9.25 12.58 4.05
CA ALA A 145 10.27 13.62 4.01
C ALA A 145 11.67 13.03 3.71
N LEU A 146 12.04 11.96 4.41
CA LEU A 146 13.28 11.22 4.20
C LEU A 146 13.34 10.55 2.82
N ASN A 147 12.21 10.08 2.29
CA ASN A 147 12.12 9.57 0.92
C ASN A 147 12.43 10.67 -0.10
N LYS A 148 11.88 11.88 0.09
CA LYS A 148 12.17 13.02 -0.80
C LYS A 148 13.63 13.48 -0.73
N LEU A 149 14.30 13.35 0.41
CA LEU A 149 15.75 13.59 0.51
C LEU A 149 16.54 12.59 -0.34
N GLY A 150 16.08 11.33 -0.43
CA GLY A 150 16.66 10.32 -1.30
C GLY A 150 17.94 9.70 -0.76
N GLU A 151 18.94 9.52 -1.63
CA GLU A 151 20.18 8.78 -1.33
C GLU A 151 20.97 9.30 -0.11
N PRO A 152 21.09 10.62 0.14
CA PRO A 152 21.81 11.15 1.29
C PRO A 152 21.28 10.68 2.66
N ALA A 153 20.00 10.29 2.75
CA ALA A 153 19.42 9.80 4.00
C ALA A 153 19.79 8.34 4.30
N ILE A 154 20.21 7.56 3.29
CA ILE A 154 20.38 6.10 3.43
C ILE A 154 21.44 5.73 4.49
N PRO A 155 22.65 6.32 4.53
CA PRO A 155 23.64 5.97 5.54
C PRO A 155 23.16 6.22 6.97
N ALA A 156 22.45 7.32 7.20
CA ALA A 156 21.91 7.64 8.52
C ALA A 156 20.77 6.67 8.90
N LEU A 157 19.88 6.35 7.96
CA LEU A 157 18.81 5.37 8.18
C LEU A 157 19.35 3.97 8.47
N LEU A 158 20.44 3.54 7.83
CA LEU A 158 21.10 2.27 8.13
C LEU A 158 21.61 2.24 9.57
N LYS A 159 22.15 3.36 10.08
CA LYS A 159 22.57 3.47 11.49
C LYS A 159 21.38 3.39 12.45
N GLU A 160 20.23 3.98 12.11
CA GLU A 160 19.02 3.91 12.95
C GLU A 160 18.43 2.49 13.07
N LEU A 161 18.80 1.55 12.18
CA LEU A 161 18.45 0.13 12.35
C LEU A 161 19.12 -0.51 13.58
N GLU A 162 20.18 0.09 14.13
CA GLU A 162 20.88 -0.41 15.32
C GLU A 162 20.36 0.22 16.62
N SER A 163 19.29 1.04 16.55
CA SER A 163 18.71 1.71 17.71
C SER A 163 18.21 0.71 18.76
N GLU A 164 18.41 1.01 20.04
CA GLU A 164 17.81 0.23 21.14
C GLU A 164 16.27 0.29 21.12
N VAL A 165 15.71 1.35 20.53
CA VAL A 165 14.27 1.58 20.47
C VAL A 165 13.64 0.89 19.25
N ALA A 166 12.76 -0.08 19.51
CA ALA A 166 12.09 -0.87 18.48
C ALA A 166 11.29 -0.02 17.47
N SER A 167 10.60 1.03 17.92
CA SER A 167 9.84 1.93 17.03
C SER A 167 10.76 2.66 16.04
N THR A 168 11.96 3.05 16.48
CA THR A 168 12.97 3.70 15.63
C THR A 168 13.47 2.73 14.57
N ARG A 169 13.85 1.51 14.95
CA ARG A 169 14.29 0.47 14.01
C ARG A 169 13.23 0.16 12.97
N LYS A 170 11.97 0.02 13.40
CA LYS A 170 10.82 -0.18 12.51
C LYS A 170 10.67 0.97 11.51
N ASN A 171 10.69 2.22 11.98
CA ASN A 171 10.52 3.39 11.11
C ASN A 171 11.70 3.52 10.14
N ALA A 172 12.93 3.24 10.58
CA ALA A 172 14.12 3.23 9.74
C ALA A 172 14.02 2.17 8.64
N ALA A 173 13.61 0.94 8.98
CA ALA A 173 13.38 -0.13 8.01
C ALA A 173 12.33 0.28 6.95
N PHE A 174 11.22 0.87 7.39
CA PHE A 174 10.19 1.40 6.48
C PHE A 174 10.77 2.46 5.53
N CYS A 175 11.53 3.43 6.05
CA CYS A 175 12.13 4.48 5.24
C CYS A 175 13.12 3.92 4.21
N LEU A 176 13.96 2.97 4.59
CA LEU A 176 14.93 2.31 3.71
C LEU A 176 14.27 1.56 2.55
N GLY A 177 13.08 0.98 2.77
CA GLY A 177 12.28 0.36 1.71
C GLY A 177 11.71 1.37 0.72
N MET A 178 11.41 2.59 1.18
CA MET A 178 10.80 3.65 0.37
C MET A 178 11.84 4.53 -0.34
N THR A 179 13.04 4.67 0.22
CA THR A 179 14.15 5.40 -0.40
C THR A 179 14.82 4.54 -1.46
N TRP A 180 14.59 4.85 -2.73
CA TRP A 180 15.25 4.13 -3.82
C TRP A 180 16.67 4.65 -4.08
N SER A 181 17.60 3.73 -4.27
CA SER A 181 18.99 3.99 -4.69
C SER A 181 19.53 2.71 -5.30
N VAL A 182 19.96 2.77 -6.55
CA VAL A 182 20.58 1.62 -7.25
C VAL A 182 21.92 1.29 -6.60
N ALA A 183 22.74 2.31 -6.32
CA ALA A 183 24.09 2.16 -5.78
C ALA A 183 24.10 1.52 -4.38
N GLN A 184 23.06 1.77 -3.57
CA GLN A 184 22.97 1.29 -2.19
C GLN A 184 21.96 0.15 -2.00
N ALA A 185 21.40 -0.40 -3.09
CA ALA A 185 20.40 -1.46 -3.00
C ALA A 185 20.91 -2.71 -2.27
N GLU A 186 22.13 -3.16 -2.59
CA GLU A 186 22.76 -4.32 -1.96
C GLU A 186 22.99 -4.10 -0.46
N GLN A 187 23.56 -2.95 -0.09
CA GLN A 187 23.81 -2.59 1.31
C GLN A 187 22.51 -2.55 2.11
N LYS A 188 21.45 -1.95 1.55
CA LYS A 188 20.13 -1.88 2.21
C LYS A 188 19.51 -3.25 2.39
N ILE A 189 19.50 -4.08 1.34
CA ILE A 189 18.95 -5.44 1.42
C ILE A 189 19.70 -6.25 2.47
N ALA A 190 21.03 -6.24 2.47
CA ALA A 190 21.83 -6.98 3.44
C ALA A 190 21.56 -6.52 4.89
N ALA A 191 21.48 -5.21 5.13
CA ALA A 191 21.18 -4.68 6.46
C ALA A 191 19.76 -5.05 6.93
N LEU A 192 18.76 -4.95 6.05
CA LEU A 192 17.39 -5.31 6.36
C LEU A 192 17.25 -6.81 6.59
N GLU A 193 17.91 -7.67 5.81
CA GLU A 193 17.89 -9.12 6.05
C GLU A 193 18.48 -9.49 7.41
N ARG A 194 19.57 -8.84 7.82
CA ARG A 194 20.12 -9.02 9.17
C ARG A 194 19.11 -8.64 10.26
N VAL A 195 18.33 -7.57 10.06
CA VAL A 195 17.22 -7.20 10.97
C VAL A 195 16.13 -8.27 10.94
N VAL A 196 15.76 -8.78 9.78
CA VAL A 196 14.78 -9.89 9.67
C VAL A 196 15.24 -11.14 10.42
N GLU A 197 16.54 -11.41 10.47
CA GLU A 197 17.09 -12.60 11.13
C GLU A 197 17.30 -12.45 12.63
N LEU A 198 17.83 -11.30 13.07
CA LEU A 198 18.40 -11.13 14.41
C LEU A 198 17.56 -10.28 15.35
N ASP A 199 16.61 -9.47 14.85
CA ASP A 199 15.86 -8.54 15.70
C ASP A 199 14.94 -9.29 16.67
N SER A 200 14.95 -8.89 17.95
CA SER A 200 14.12 -9.50 18.98
C SER A 200 12.63 -9.25 18.74
N GLU A 201 12.27 -8.11 18.13
CA GLU A 201 10.89 -7.67 18.00
C GLU A 201 10.25 -8.16 16.69
N PRO A 202 9.15 -8.96 16.77
CA PRO A 202 8.49 -9.51 15.59
C PRO A 202 8.01 -8.44 14.59
N PHE A 203 7.52 -7.30 15.10
CA PHE A 203 7.04 -6.19 14.27
C PHE A 203 8.18 -5.52 13.49
N VAL A 204 9.40 -5.47 14.06
CA VAL A 204 10.57 -4.90 13.38
C VAL A 204 11.07 -5.85 12.30
N ARG A 205 11.18 -7.15 12.59
CA ARG A 205 11.49 -8.19 11.59
C ARG A 205 10.53 -8.14 10.42
N HIS A 206 9.24 -8.01 10.71
CA HIS A 206 8.20 -7.89 9.70
C HIS A 206 8.40 -6.67 8.79
N GLN A 207 8.57 -5.49 9.39
CA GLN A 207 8.75 -4.26 8.62
C GLN A 207 10.02 -4.30 7.76
N ALA A 208 11.09 -4.92 8.27
CA ALA A 208 12.31 -5.15 7.51
C ALA A 208 12.06 -6.10 6.32
N ALA A 209 11.34 -7.20 6.51
CA ALA A 209 11.02 -8.14 5.42
C ALA A 209 10.21 -7.48 4.31
N VAL A 210 9.26 -6.62 4.68
CA VAL A 210 8.46 -5.83 3.74
C VAL A 210 9.35 -4.85 2.97
N ALA A 211 10.23 -4.13 3.66
CA ALA A 211 11.15 -3.19 3.04
C ALA A 211 12.10 -3.92 2.05
N THR A 212 12.61 -5.09 2.43
CA THR A 212 13.42 -5.94 1.57
C THR A 212 12.67 -6.37 0.31
N ALA A 213 11.41 -6.79 0.45
CA ALA A 213 10.58 -7.17 -0.70
C ALA A 213 10.28 -5.99 -1.65
N ILE A 214 10.02 -4.79 -1.10
CA ILE A 214 9.83 -3.57 -1.90
C ILE A 214 11.11 -3.26 -2.69
N LEU A 215 12.28 -3.30 -2.05
CA LEU A 215 13.56 -3.09 -2.73
C LEU A 215 13.78 -4.14 -3.82
N ALA A 216 13.60 -5.42 -3.52
CA ALA A 216 13.74 -6.51 -4.49
C ALA A 216 12.74 -6.44 -5.67
N SER A 217 11.63 -5.72 -5.50
CA SER A 217 10.64 -5.49 -6.56
C SER A 217 11.15 -4.54 -7.65
N HIS A 218 12.17 -3.72 -7.39
CA HIS A 218 12.66 -2.75 -8.37
C HIS A 218 13.27 -3.46 -9.59
N GLU A 219 13.15 -2.84 -10.76
CA GLU A 219 13.66 -3.41 -12.01
C GLU A 219 15.20 -3.49 -11.97
N ASP A 220 15.85 -2.41 -11.54
CA ASP A 220 17.31 -2.27 -11.50
C ASP A 220 18.02 -3.08 -10.40
N VAL A 221 17.30 -3.79 -9.52
CA VAL A 221 17.94 -4.69 -8.54
C VAL A 221 18.51 -5.91 -9.27
N ALA A 222 19.78 -6.22 -8.98
CA ALA A 222 20.46 -7.40 -9.50
C ALA A 222 19.65 -8.69 -9.22
N PRO A 223 19.48 -9.59 -10.21
CA PRO A 223 18.71 -10.83 -10.05
C PRO A 223 19.11 -11.66 -8.83
N LYS A 224 20.42 -11.73 -8.53
CA LYS A 224 20.96 -12.44 -7.36
C LYS A 224 20.37 -11.95 -6.03
N LEU A 225 20.14 -10.64 -5.89
CA LEU A 225 19.53 -10.09 -4.67
C LEU A 225 18.05 -10.45 -4.58
N LYS A 226 17.35 -10.62 -5.69
CA LYS A 226 15.95 -11.06 -5.71
C LYS A 226 15.83 -12.51 -5.22
N GLU A 227 16.77 -13.37 -5.62
CA GLU A 227 16.84 -14.77 -5.17
C GLU A 227 17.16 -14.89 -3.68
N LEU A 228 18.04 -14.03 -3.16
CA LEU A 228 18.42 -14.01 -1.74
C LEU A 228 17.22 -13.76 -0.81
N VAL A 229 16.28 -12.94 -1.25
CA VAL A 229 15.11 -12.52 -0.45
C VAL A 229 14.03 -13.59 -0.37
N VAL A 230 14.01 -14.56 -1.30
CA VAL A 230 13.00 -15.63 -1.35
C VAL A 230 13.02 -16.53 -0.10
N PRO A 231 14.18 -17.06 0.35
CA PRO A 231 14.26 -17.77 1.63
C PRO A 231 13.74 -16.97 2.82
N THR A 232 14.12 -15.69 2.90
CA THR A 232 13.71 -14.76 3.97
C THR A 232 12.20 -14.61 4.01
N LEU A 233 11.56 -14.29 2.87
CA LEU A 233 10.11 -14.17 2.76
C LEU A 233 9.39 -15.50 3.01
N THR A 234 9.95 -16.61 2.55
CA THR A 234 9.41 -17.95 2.80
C THR A 234 9.34 -18.25 4.29
N LYS A 235 10.43 -17.98 5.03
CA LYS A 235 10.50 -18.18 6.48
C LYS A 235 9.47 -17.29 7.19
N GLN A 236 9.37 -16.02 6.82
CA GLN A 236 8.44 -15.09 7.46
C GLN A 236 6.96 -15.42 7.17
N LEU A 237 6.63 -15.89 5.97
CA LEU A 237 5.27 -16.33 5.64
C LEU A 237 4.86 -17.61 6.39
N ARG A 238 5.83 -18.48 6.72
CA ARG A 238 5.61 -19.72 7.47
C ARG A 238 5.71 -19.55 8.98
N ASP A 239 6.10 -18.37 9.47
CA ASP A 239 6.23 -18.12 10.88
C ASP A 239 4.85 -18.16 11.55
N ALA A 240 4.56 -19.25 12.25
CA ALA A 240 3.30 -19.45 12.95
C ALA A 240 3.10 -18.44 14.10
N ALA A 241 4.19 -17.83 14.59
CA ALA A 241 4.14 -16.76 15.60
C ALA A 241 3.85 -15.38 14.98
N ALA A 242 3.84 -15.25 13.65
CA ALA A 242 3.49 -14.01 12.99
C ALA A 242 2.01 -13.67 13.26
N THR A 243 1.74 -12.42 13.64
CA THR A 243 0.38 -11.91 13.80
C THR A 243 -0.39 -12.01 12.48
N VAL A 244 -1.72 -12.05 12.54
CA VAL A 244 -2.58 -12.07 11.35
C VAL A 244 -2.25 -10.88 10.42
N GLU A 245 -2.02 -9.70 10.98
CA GLU A 245 -1.66 -8.52 10.18
C GLU A 245 -0.32 -8.67 9.47
N HIS A 246 0.67 -9.30 10.12
CA HIS A 246 1.97 -9.54 9.51
C HIS A 246 1.85 -10.45 8.27
N ARG A 247 1.10 -11.55 8.39
CA ARG A 247 0.90 -12.47 7.26
C ARG A 247 0.21 -11.76 6.10
N ARG A 248 -0.87 -11.01 6.39
CA ARG A 248 -1.61 -10.25 5.37
C ARG A 248 -0.73 -9.28 4.60
N HIS A 249 0.14 -8.55 5.30
CA HIS A 249 0.96 -7.52 4.67
C HIS A 249 2.13 -8.11 3.87
N ILE A 250 2.82 -9.15 4.38
CA ILE A 250 3.87 -9.83 3.60
C ILE A 250 3.29 -10.45 2.33
N VAL A 251 2.14 -11.13 2.42
CA VAL A 251 1.47 -11.73 1.26
C VAL A 251 1.10 -10.66 0.21
N SER A 252 0.58 -9.51 0.64
CA SER A 252 0.26 -8.42 -0.28
C SER A 252 1.50 -7.86 -0.97
N THR A 253 2.60 -7.68 -0.23
CA THR A 253 3.88 -7.23 -0.79
C THR A 253 4.45 -8.24 -1.78
N VAL A 254 4.36 -9.53 -1.45
CA VAL A 254 4.74 -10.64 -2.34
C VAL A 254 3.90 -10.64 -3.63
N GLY A 255 2.60 -10.36 -3.54
CA GLY A 255 1.75 -10.14 -4.72
C GLY A 255 2.21 -8.94 -5.58
N ASN A 256 2.59 -7.83 -4.95
CA ASN A 256 3.08 -6.64 -5.64
C ASN A 256 4.43 -6.84 -6.36
N MET A 257 5.24 -7.83 -5.95
CA MET A 257 6.43 -8.24 -6.68
C MET A 257 6.09 -8.84 -8.05
N GLY A 258 4.84 -9.31 -8.23
CA GLY A 258 4.38 -9.99 -9.45
C GLY A 258 5.18 -11.26 -9.73
N HIS A 259 5.43 -11.54 -11.01
CA HIS A 259 6.18 -12.73 -11.46
C HIS A 259 7.57 -12.90 -10.84
N LYS A 260 8.17 -11.83 -10.29
CA LYS A 260 9.46 -11.91 -9.59
C LYS A 260 9.39 -12.78 -8.34
N ALA A 261 8.20 -12.94 -7.77
CA ALA A 261 7.94 -13.80 -6.61
C ALA A 261 7.45 -15.21 -6.98
N HIS A 262 7.59 -15.66 -8.23
CA HIS A 262 7.22 -17.02 -8.66
C HIS A 262 7.68 -18.15 -7.72
N PRO A 263 8.91 -18.14 -7.17
CA PRO A 263 9.35 -19.17 -6.22
C PRO A 263 8.52 -19.27 -4.93
N LEU A 264 7.75 -18.24 -4.60
CA LEU A 264 6.89 -18.20 -3.40
C LEU A 264 5.52 -18.83 -3.61
N ILE A 265 5.14 -19.23 -4.84
CA ILE A 265 3.82 -19.82 -5.13
C ILE A 265 3.44 -20.95 -4.16
N PRO A 266 4.28 -21.98 -3.91
CA PRO A 266 3.91 -23.05 -2.98
C PRO A 266 3.63 -22.56 -1.56
N THR A 267 4.38 -21.55 -1.11
CA THR A 267 4.22 -20.95 0.21
C THR A 267 2.95 -20.10 0.29
N VAL A 268 2.60 -19.36 -0.77
CA VAL A 268 1.35 -18.58 -0.81
C VAL A 268 0.13 -19.49 -0.96
N ILE A 269 0.22 -20.62 -1.67
CA ILE A 269 -0.85 -21.64 -1.74
C ILE A 269 -1.22 -22.15 -0.34
N ALA A 270 -0.23 -22.39 0.53
CA ALA A 270 -0.52 -22.83 1.90
C ALA A 270 -1.36 -21.81 2.69
N LEU A 271 -1.23 -20.52 2.39
CA LEU A 271 -1.98 -19.45 3.05
C LEU A 271 -3.43 -19.31 2.58
N LEU A 272 -3.82 -20.02 1.51
CA LEU A 272 -5.24 -20.21 1.17
C LEU A 272 -5.98 -21.09 2.18
N GLN A 273 -5.28 -21.69 3.15
CA GLN A 273 -5.87 -22.47 4.24
C GLN A 273 -5.71 -21.77 5.60
N ASP A 274 -5.35 -20.48 5.60
CA ASP A 274 -5.22 -19.71 6.84
C ASP A 274 -6.57 -19.57 7.57
N ASN A 275 -6.53 -19.56 8.90
CA ASN A 275 -7.73 -19.36 9.72
C ASN A 275 -8.40 -18.00 9.47
N ASP A 276 -7.60 -16.97 9.15
CA ASP A 276 -8.10 -15.64 8.85
C ASP A 276 -8.52 -15.50 7.39
N ALA A 277 -9.80 -15.17 7.16
CA ALA A 277 -10.35 -15.01 5.82
C ALA A 277 -9.68 -13.91 5.00
N LYS A 278 -9.22 -12.82 5.64
CA LYS A 278 -8.53 -11.74 4.92
C LYS A 278 -7.13 -12.18 4.45
N THR A 279 -6.46 -13.04 5.21
CA THR A 279 -5.19 -13.66 4.81
C THR A 279 -5.40 -14.58 3.62
N ARG A 280 -6.45 -15.42 3.63
CA ARG A 280 -6.82 -16.26 2.48
C ARG A 280 -7.14 -15.42 1.24
N ALA A 281 -7.91 -14.34 1.39
CA ALA A 281 -8.27 -13.44 0.29
C ALA A 281 -7.01 -12.75 -0.30
N ASN A 282 -6.11 -12.26 0.56
CA ASN A 282 -4.83 -11.68 0.13
C ASN A 282 -3.97 -12.72 -0.59
N ALA A 283 -3.95 -13.97 -0.12
CA ALA A 283 -3.20 -15.05 -0.78
C ALA A 283 -3.77 -15.37 -2.16
N ALA A 284 -5.09 -15.37 -2.32
CA ALA A 284 -5.75 -15.61 -3.59
C ALA A 284 -5.39 -14.54 -4.64
N VAL A 285 -5.49 -13.26 -4.28
CA VAL A 285 -5.11 -12.18 -5.21
C VAL A 285 -3.60 -12.19 -5.49
N ALA A 286 -2.76 -12.43 -4.48
CA ALA A 286 -1.31 -12.49 -4.64
C ALA A 286 -0.90 -13.62 -5.59
N LEU A 287 -1.50 -14.81 -5.49
CA LEU A 287 -1.24 -15.90 -6.43
C LEU A 287 -1.55 -15.51 -7.87
N GLY A 288 -2.67 -14.82 -8.10
CA GLY A 288 -3.02 -14.33 -9.43
C GLY A 288 -2.04 -13.31 -9.97
N MET A 289 -1.54 -12.40 -9.13
CA MET A 289 -0.53 -11.41 -9.49
C MET A 289 0.84 -12.04 -9.79
N ILE A 290 1.24 -13.02 -8.99
CA ILE A 290 2.54 -13.71 -9.12
C ILE A 290 2.54 -14.62 -10.34
N ALA A 291 1.44 -15.31 -10.61
CA ALA A 291 1.29 -16.17 -11.78
C ALA A 291 0.80 -15.40 -13.03
N SER A 292 0.71 -14.06 -12.98
CA SER A 292 0.32 -13.26 -14.14
C SER A 292 1.49 -13.12 -15.12
N PRO A 293 1.23 -13.19 -16.45
CA PRO A 293 2.23 -12.85 -17.46
C PRO A 293 2.66 -11.40 -17.44
N TYR A 294 1.84 -10.51 -16.89
CA TYR A 294 2.03 -9.07 -17.01
C TYR A 294 2.72 -8.50 -15.76
N PRO A 295 3.45 -7.38 -15.90
CA PRO A 295 4.02 -6.69 -14.75
C PRO A 295 2.93 -6.17 -13.81
N VAL A 296 3.25 -6.18 -12.52
CA VAL A 296 2.40 -5.58 -11.48
C VAL A 296 2.98 -4.21 -11.12
N LYS A 297 2.16 -3.16 -11.19
CA LYS A 297 2.51 -1.82 -10.72
C LYS A 297 1.42 -1.31 -9.80
N ARG A 298 1.80 -0.87 -8.59
CA ARG A 298 0.87 -0.34 -7.58
C ARG A 298 -0.30 -1.30 -7.26
N GLY A 299 -0.02 -2.60 -7.16
CA GLY A 299 -1.03 -3.64 -6.92
C GLY A 299 -2.03 -3.83 -8.05
N LYS A 300 -1.66 -3.44 -9.28
CA LYS A 300 -2.47 -3.67 -10.47
C LYS A 300 -1.63 -4.35 -11.54
N VAL A 301 -2.23 -5.36 -12.17
CA VAL A 301 -1.68 -6.04 -13.34
C VAL A 301 -1.82 -5.10 -14.55
N ILE A 302 -0.70 -4.79 -15.20
CA ILE A 302 -0.59 -3.81 -16.28
C ILE A 302 -0.55 -4.55 -17.62
N ARG A 303 -1.73 -4.68 -18.26
CA ARG A 303 -1.94 -5.58 -19.42
C ARG A 303 -1.54 -4.99 -20.78
N ASP A 304 -1.39 -3.67 -20.85
CA ASP A 304 -0.89 -2.92 -22.01
C ASP A 304 0.63 -2.99 -22.14
N SER A 305 1.32 -3.57 -21.16
CA SER A 305 2.75 -3.87 -21.24
C SER A 305 2.98 -5.20 -21.94
N ASP A 306 4.12 -5.30 -22.63
CA ASP A 306 4.59 -6.58 -23.17
C ASP A 306 4.58 -7.64 -22.05
N PRO A 307 3.99 -8.82 -22.29
CA PRO A 307 4.11 -9.93 -21.37
C PRO A 307 5.58 -10.12 -21.01
N SER A 308 5.86 -10.29 -19.71
CA SER A 308 7.20 -10.69 -19.25
C SER A 308 7.64 -11.99 -19.94
N GLU A 309 8.88 -12.46 -19.73
CA GLU A 309 9.34 -13.81 -20.13
C GLU A 309 8.55 -14.92 -19.39
N TYR A 310 7.23 -14.89 -19.53
CA TYR A 310 6.26 -15.71 -18.88
C TYR A 310 6.20 -17.02 -19.62
N ARG A 311 6.62 -18.09 -18.94
CA ARG A 311 6.43 -19.46 -19.42
C ARG A 311 4.98 -19.86 -19.19
N ALA A 312 4.09 -19.44 -20.09
CA ALA A 312 2.71 -19.93 -20.11
C ALA A 312 2.70 -21.45 -20.01
N GLY A 313 1.91 -22.00 -19.07
CA GLY A 313 1.87 -23.44 -18.81
C GLY A 313 2.98 -23.97 -17.92
N SER A 314 3.73 -23.12 -17.20
CA SER A 314 4.66 -23.60 -16.18
C SER A 314 3.94 -24.40 -15.08
N GLU A 315 4.64 -25.37 -14.48
CA GLU A 315 4.11 -26.15 -13.37
C GLU A 315 3.62 -25.26 -12.22
N SER A 316 4.38 -24.21 -11.88
CA SER A 316 4.01 -23.24 -10.86
C SER A 316 2.72 -22.47 -11.19
N THR A 317 2.54 -22.06 -12.46
CA THR A 317 1.27 -21.46 -12.92
C THR A 317 0.12 -22.44 -12.78
N SER A 318 0.31 -23.71 -13.19
CA SER A 318 -0.72 -24.75 -13.07
C SER A 318 -1.10 -24.99 -11.60
N MET A 319 -0.12 -25.02 -10.69
CA MET A 319 -0.36 -25.10 -9.25
C MET A 319 -1.20 -23.93 -8.74
N ALA A 320 -0.86 -22.70 -9.13
CA ALA A 320 -1.61 -21.50 -8.76
C ALA A 320 -3.06 -21.55 -9.28
N VAL A 321 -3.27 -21.92 -10.55
CA VAL A 321 -4.61 -22.07 -11.15
C VAL A 321 -5.44 -23.10 -10.38
N LYS A 322 -4.90 -24.30 -10.13
CA LYS A 322 -5.61 -25.34 -9.36
C LYS A 322 -5.98 -24.90 -7.96
N ALA A 323 -5.06 -24.22 -7.27
CA ALA A 323 -5.28 -23.71 -5.93
C ALA A 323 -6.36 -22.61 -5.90
N LEU A 324 -6.35 -21.70 -6.89
CA LEU A 324 -7.35 -20.65 -7.03
C LEU A 324 -8.74 -21.22 -7.38
N ILE A 325 -8.82 -22.22 -8.25
CA ILE A 325 -10.07 -22.94 -8.54
C ILE A 325 -10.67 -23.52 -7.24
N SER A 326 -9.86 -24.12 -6.38
CA SER A 326 -10.32 -24.61 -5.08
C SER A 326 -10.81 -23.47 -4.18
N ALA A 327 -10.14 -22.30 -4.20
CA ALA A 327 -10.52 -21.14 -3.40
C ALA A 327 -11.82 -20.47 -3.86
N LEU A 328 -12.31 -20.75 -5.08
CA LEU A 328 -13.64 -20.32 -5.52
C LEU A 328 -14.77 -20.97 -4.71
N SER A 329 -14.48 -22.02 -3.94
CA SER A 329 -15.46 -22.68 -3.04
C SER A 329 -15.30 -22.29 -1.57
N ASP A 330 -14.52 -21.25 -1.25
CA ASP A 330 -14.33 -20.80 0.14
C ASP A 330 -15.66 -20.32 0.75
N ALA A 331 -15.85 -20.58 2.05
CA ALA A 331 -17.04 -20.12 2.77
C ALA A 331 -17.19 -18.59 2.77
N ASN A 332 -16.07 -17.86 2.74
CA ASN A 332 -16.05 -16.41 2.74
C ASN A 332 -16.14 -15.83 1.31
N SER A 333 -17.12 -14.95 1.08
CA SER A 333 -17.37 -14.35 -0.24
C SER A 333 -16.20 -13.51 -0.75
N GLU A 334 -15.46 -12.81 0.12
CA GLU A 334 -14.29 -12.03 -0.28
C GLU A 334 -13.19 -12.95 -0.83
N VAL A 335 -12.95 -14.09 -0.20
CA VAL A 335 -11.96 -15.07 -0.68
C VAL A 335 -12.36 -15.57 -2.07
N ARG A 336 -13.64 -15.91 -2.26
CA ARG A 336 -14.15 -16.35 -3.56
C ARG A 336 -14.00 -15.27 -4.64
N ALA A 337 -14.28 -14.01 -4.31
CA ALA A 337 -14.13 -12.88 -5.23
C ALA A 337 -12.65 -12.63 -5.61
N GLN A 338 -11.75 -12.67 -4.64
CA GLN A 338 -10.31 -12.50 -4.88
C GLN A 338 -9.71 -13.69 -5.65
N ALA A 339 -10.20 -14.91 -5.42
CA ALA A 339 -9.80 -16.09 -6.19
C ALA A 339 -10.22 -15.95 -7.66
N ALA A 340 -11.44 -15.51 -7.92
CA ALA A 340 -11.91 -15.23 -9.28
C ALA A 340 -11.03 -14.15 -9.94
N MET A 341 -10.83 -13.02 -9.25
CA MET A 341 -9.98 -11.94 -9.76
C MET A 341 -8.55 -12.41 -10.07
N GLY A 342 -7.98 -13.26 -9.20
CA GLY A 342 -6.66 -13.84 -9.39
C GLY A 342 -6.57 -14.70 -10.66
N LEU A 343 -7.58 -15.52 -10.95
CA LEU A 343 -7.65 -16.28 -12.21
C LEU A 343 -7.71 -15.35 -13.42
N GLY A 344 -8.47 -14.26 -13.34
CA GLY A 344 -8.50 -13.23 -14.38
C GLY A 344 -7.16 -12.48 -14.56
N TYR A 345 -6.30 -12.41 -13.54
CA TYR A 345 -4.94 -11.87 -13.66
C TYR A 345 -3.99 -12.81 -14.39
N ILE A 346 -4.16 -14.13 -14.22
CA ILE A 346 -3.42 -15.15 -14.96
C ILE A 346 -3.82 -15.15 -16.44
N GLY A 347 -5.10 -14.86 -16.75
CA GLY A 347 -5.60 -14.72 -18.11
C GLY A 347 -5.76 -16.07 -18.81
N LYS A 348 -5.50 -16.15 -20.12
CA LYS A 348 -5.71 -17.38 -20.93
C LYS A 348 -5.06 -18.65 -20.37
N ALA A 349 -3.96 -18.53 -19.62
CA ALA A 349 -3.32 -19.67 -18.95
C ALA A 349 -4.17 -20.29 -17.82
N ALA A 350 -5.25 -19.62 -17.40
CA ALA A 350 -6.23 -20.11 -16.43
C ALA A 350 -7.54 -20.60 -17.10
N ALA A 351 -7.51 -20.95 -18.40
CA ALA A 351 -8.68 -21.45 -19.12
C ALA A 351 -9.37 -22.65 -18.43
N ASP A 352 -8.61 -23.51 -17.74
CA ASP A 352 -9.14 -24.64 -16.95
C ASP A 352 -10.14 -24.21 -15.85
N ALA A 353 -10.15 -22.93 -15.46
CA ALA A 353 -11.07 -22.39 -14.47
C ALA A 353 -12.45 -22.01 -15.02
N GLU A 354 -12.68 -22.11 -16.33
CA GLU A 354 -13.93 -21.67 -16.99
C GLU A 354 -15.18 -22.28 -16.34
N ALA A 355 -15.19 -23.59 -16.13
CA ALA A 355 -16.34 -24.29 -15.55
C ALA A 355 -16.61 -23.83 -14.10
N ALA A 356 -15.56 -23.64 -13.30
CA ALA A 356 -15.67 -23.23 -11.91
C ALA A 356 -16.15 -21.78 -11.78
N LEU A 357 -15.61 -20.86 -12.60
CA LEU A 357 -16.05 -19.47 -12.64
C LEU A 357 -17.49 -19.36 -13.16
N THR A 358 -17.89 -20.19 -14.14
CA THR A 358 -19.27 -20.25 -14.65
C THR A 358 -20.26 -20.67 -13.56
N LEU A 359 -19.87 -21.59 -12.67
CA LEU A 359 -20.68 -21.95 -11.52
C LEU A 359 -20.85 -20.76 -10.56
N GLN A 360 -19.79 -20.01 -10.32
CA GLN A 360 -19.77 -18.86 -9.40
C GLN A 360 -20.64 -17.67 -9.88
N LEU A 361 -20.94 -17.60 -11.18
CA LEU A 361 -21.92 -16.64 -11.71
C LEU A 361 -23.34 -16.83 -11.14
N LYS A 362 -23.63 -18.02 -10.60
CA LYS A 362 -24.93 -18.37 -10.04
C LYS A 362 -25.06 -18.04 -8.55
N GLU A 363 -24.01 -17.52 -7.91
CA GLU A 363 -24.06 -17.15 -6.49
C GLU A 363 -24.95 -15.94 -6.23
N ASP A 364 -25.51 -15.83 -5.02
CA ASP A 364 -26.39 -14.71 -4.65
C ASP A 364 -25.63 -13.39 -4.41
N GLU A 365 -24.37 -13.48 -4.02
CA GLU A 365 -23.53 -12.34 -3.67
C GLU A 365 -23.01 -11.59 -4.92
N ALA A 366 -23.13 -10.27 -4.91
CA ALA A 366 -22.85 -9.45 -6.10
C ALA A 366 -21.36 -9.38 -6.47
N GLU A 367 -20.46 -9.27 -5.48
CA GLU A 367 -19.02 -9.09 -5.75
C GLU A 367 -18.35 -10.36 -6.31
N PRO A 368 -18.54 -11.57 -5.75
CA PRO A 368 -18.00 -12.80 -6.34
C PRO A 368 -18.50 -13.03 -7.77
N ARG A 369 -19.80 -12.79 -8.03
CA ARG A 369 -20.35 -12.81 -9.38
C ARG A 369 -19.67 -11.82 -10.30
N LEU A 370 -19.44 -10.58 -9.81
CA LEU A 370 -18.74 -9.52 -10.56
C LEU A 370 -17.38 -9.98 -11.04
N ARG A 371 -16.57 -10.46 -10.10
CA ARG A 371 -15.22 -10.94 -10.39
C ARG A 371 -15.19 -12.17 -11.27
N ALA A 372 -16.12 -13.11 -11.08
CA ALA A 372 -16.20 -14.31 -11.89
C ALA A 372 -16.45 -13.98 -13.36
N ALA A 373 -17.40 -13.10 -13.65
CA ALA A 373 -17.70 -12.74 -15.04
C ALA A 373 -16.62 -11.85 -15.67
N GLU A 374 -16.03 -10.89 -14.93
CA GLU A 374 -14.83 -10.16 -15.39
C GLU A 374 -13.67 -11.10 -15.73
N SER A 375 -13.53 -12.18 -14.98
CA SER A 375 -12.43 -13.14 -15.14
C SER A 375 -12.68 -14.11 -16.29
N LEU A 376 -13.92 -14.54 -16.51
CA LEU A 376 -14.30 -15.35 -17.68
C LEU A 376 -13.90 -14.67 -19.00
N VAL A 377 -14.18 -13.37 -19.14
CA VAL A 377 -13.73 -12.59 -20.32
C VAL A 377 -12.22 -12.69 -20.55
N ARG A 378 -11.44 -12.79 -19.48
CA ARG A 378 -9.98 -12.73 -19.52
C ARG A 378 -9.33 -14.10 -19.74
N ILE A 379 -10.03 -15.19 -19.41
CA ILE A 379 -9.50 -16.55 -19.55
C ILE A 379 -9.98 -17.24 -20.82
N VAL A 380 -11.12 -16.83 -21.38
CA VAL A 380 -11.68 -17.45 -22.59
C VAL A 380 -10.83 -17.05 -23.80
N ALA A 381 -10.51 -18.03 -24.64
CA ALA A 381 -9.66 -17.84 -25.81
C ALA A 381 -10.34 -17.00 -26.91
N ASP A 382 -11.66 -17.14 -27.04
CA ASP A 382 -12.53 -16.40 -27.95
C ASP A 382 -13.41 -15.38 -27.18
N PRO A 383 -13.13 -14.07 -27.32
CA PRO A 383 -13.91 -13.01 -26.67
C PRO A 383 -15.41 -13.04 -26.97
N SER A 384 -15.81 -13.55 -28.14
CA SER A 384 -17.22 -13.62 -28.54
C SER A 384 -18.01 -14.65 -27.71
N ALA A 385 -17.33 -15.69 -27.20
CA ALA A 385 -17.91 -16.66 -26.28
C ALA A 385 -18.15 -16.08 -24.88
N ALA A 386 -17.49 -14.97 -24.52
CA ALA A 386 -17.72 -14.30 -23.23
C ALA A 386 -19.07 -13.55 -23.19
N VAL A 387 -19.60 -13.12 -24.33
CA VAL A 387 -20.86 -12.36 -24.42
C VAL A 387 -22.07 -13.11 -23.86
N PRO A 388 -22.37 -14.34 -24.31
CA PRO A 388 -23.49 -15.10 -23.74
C PRO A 388 -23.27 -15.42 -22.26
N ILE A 389 -22.02 -15.63 -21.82
CA ILE A 389 -21.66 -15.89 -20.42
C ILE A 389 -21.96 -14.66 -19.54
N LEU A 390 -21.56 -13.46 -19.99
CA LEU A 390 -21.84 -12.20 -19.30
C LEU A 390 -23.33 -11.84 -19.28
N GLN A 391 -24.05 -12.11 -20.38
CA GLN A 391 -25.50 -11.90 -20.44
C GLN A 391 -26.25 -12.85 -19.52
N ALA A 392 -25.83 -14.12 -19.44
CA ALA A 392 -26.38 -15.09 -18.50
C ALA A 392 -26.08 -14.70 -17.05
N ALA A 393 -24.86 -14.25 -16.74
CA ALA A 393 -24.49 -13.73 -15.42
C ALA A 393 -25.35 -12.53 -15.01
N ALA A 394 -25.58 -11.60 -15.94
CA ALA A 394 -26.40 -10.41 -15.72
C ALA A 394 -27.87 -10.75 -15.44
N ALA A 395 -28.39 -11.86 -15.96
CA ALA A 395 -29.77 -12.28 -15.79
C ALA A 395 -30.06 -12.98 -14.45
N VAL A 396 -29.04 -13.49 -13.75
CA VAL A 396 -29.21 -14.23 -12.48
C VAL A 396 -29.13 -13.28 -11.28
N ASN A 397 -30.21 -13.21 -10.50
CA ASN A 397 -30.29 -12.53 -9.19
C ASN A 397 -29.79 -11.06 -9.17
N SER A 398 -29.94 -10.34 -10.28
CA SER A 398 -29.50 -8.95 -10.42
C SER A 398 -30.70 -7.98 -10.53
N SER A 399 -30.55 -6.77 -9.98
CA SER A 399 -31.48 -5.69 -10.26
C SER A 399 -31.33 -5.25 -11.72
N LYS A 400 -32.40 -4.74 -12.34
CA LYS A 400 -32.34 -4.21 -13.73
C LYS A 400 -31.21 -3.20 -13.97
N THR A 401 -30.75 -2.52 -12.91
CA THR A 401 -29.61 -1.60 -12.94
C THR A 401 -28.28 -2.33 -13.12
N LEU A 402 -28.07 -3.42 -12.36
CA LEU A 402 -26.89 -4.25 -12.51
C LEU A 402 -26.88 -4.88 -13.91
N GLU A 403 -27.98 -5.49 -14.35
CA GLU A 403 -28.08 -6.09 -15.67
C GLU A 403 -27.66 -5.14 -16.81
N ARG A 404 -28.06 -3.87 -16.72
CA ARG A 404 -27.64 -2.81 -17.66
C ARG A 404 -26.15 -2.50 -17.57
N MET A 405 -25.62 -2.29 -16.37
CA MET A 405 -24.18 -2.04 -16.17
C MET A 405 -23.33 -3.17 -16.74
N TRP A 406 -23.77 -4.41 -16.53
CA TRP A 406 -23.12 -5.61 -17.04
C TRP A 406 -23.12 -5.68 -18.56
N LYS A 407 -24.27 -5.42 -19.20
CA LYS A 407 -24.36 -5.33 -20.67
C LYS A 407 -23.45 -4.25 -21.23
N THR A 408 -23.41 -3.07 -20.62
CA THR A 408 -22.52 -1.98 -21.03
C THR A 408 -21.06 -2.34 -20.84
N ARG A 409 -20.68 -2.97 -19.73
CA ARG A 409 -19.29 -3.37 -19.48
C ARG A 409 -18.84 -4.51 -20.39
N ALA A 410 -19.73 -5.46 -20.66
CA ALA A 410 -19.51 -6.53 -21.65
C ALA A 410 -19.22 -5.98 -23.04
N GLN A 411 -20.01 -5.00 -23.48
CA GLN A 411 -19.82 -4.31 -24.76
C GLN A 411 -18.52 -3.50 -24.79
N GLY A 412 -18.23 -2.70 -23.76
CA GLY A 412 -16.98 -1.95 -23.70
C GLY A 412 -15.74 -2.86 -23.67
N LEU A 413 -15.82 -4.04 -23.05
CA LEU A 413 -14.75 -5.04 -23.07
C LEU A 413 -14.57 -5.70 -24.45
N LEU A 414 -15.65 -5.99 -25.16
CA LEU A 414 -15.58 -6.45 -26.55
C LEU A 414 -14.90 -5.41 -27.43
N GLU A 415 -15.31 -4.15 -27.33
CA GLU A 415 -14.71 -3.04 -28.08
C GLU A 415 -13.22 -2.86 -27.75
N GLU A 416 -12.83 -2.95 -26.47
CA GLU A 416 -11.42 -2.95 -26.05
C GLU A 416 -10.65 -4.11 -26.71
N ILE A 417 -11.21 -5.32 -26.75
CA ILE A 417 -10.53 -6.50 -27.31
C ILE A 417 -10.43 -6.42 -28.84
N GLU A 418 -11.52 -6.07 -29.54
CA GLU A 418 -11.54 -5.85 -31.00
C GLU A 418 -10.53 -4.76 -31.41
N SER A 419 -10.40 -3.70 -30.60
CA SER A 419 -9.40 -2.65 -30.84
C SER A 419 -7.96 -3.17 -30.72
N THR A 420 -7.68 -4.07 -29.76
CA THR A 420 -6.34 -4.65 -29.60
C THR A 420 -5.98 -5.64 -30.71
N GLU A 421 -6.93 -6.44 -31.21
CA GLU A 421 -6.70 -7.37 -32.33
C GLU A 421 -6.52 -6.64 -33.67
N SER A 422 -7.25 -5.52 -33.86
CA SER A 422 -7.07 -4.65 -35.03
C SER A 422 -5.72 -3.93 -35.05
N ALA A 423 -5.15 -3.62 -33.88
CA ALA A 423 -3.83 -3.01 -33.76
C ALA A 423 -2.69 -4.01 -34.00
N SER A 424 -2.83 -5.27 -33.55
CA SER A 424 -1.86 -6.33 -33.83
C SER A 424 -1.83 -6.74 -35.31
N SER A 425 -2.99 -6.78 -35.98
CA SER A 425 -3.09 -7.18 -37.40
C SER A 425 -2.62 -6.12 -38.41
N GLN A 426 -2.42 -4.87 -37.97
CA GLN A 426 -1.85 -3.79 -38.80
C GLN A 426 -0.33 -3.61 -38.62
N SER A 427 0.30 -4.39 -37.72
CA SER A 427 1.74 -4.33 -37.44
C SER A 427 2.53 -5.56 -37.92
N GLU A 428 1.85 -6.54 -38.53
CA GLU A 428 2.43 -7.58 -39.39
C GLU A 428 2.39 -7.15 -40.87
#